data_AF-A0A5J4ZEC8-F1
#
_entry.id   AF-A0A5J4ZEC8-F1
#
_cell.length_a   1.000
_cell.length_b   1.000
_cell.length_c   1.000
_cell.angle_alpha   90.00
_cell.angle_beta   90.00
_cell.angle_gamma   90.00
#
_symmetry.space_group_name_H-M   'P 1'
#
loop_
_entity.id
_entity.type
_entity.pdbx_description
1 polymer ?
#
loop_
_entity_poly.entity_id
_entity_poly.type
_entity_poly.pdbx_seq_one_letter_code
_entity_poly.pdbx_strand_id
1 'polypeptide(L)'
;MISYLQEYTQAKTLAEKEVLRFGNEKNGGLMEVVTLGCGLVGEEAHLSWTPSSVAVFISQLTNDANSYQVSAAEIANYYQQNYPEFHVKPEHLEGPKRAIEWGSTKLNERGFVYKHDIKMILDDCIKCARKMGDL
;
A
#
# COMPACT_ATOMS: atom_id res chain seq x y z
N MET A 1 1.71 -11.79 13.89
CA MET A 1 1.38 -10.72 12.92
C MET A 1 1.91 -9.36 13.37
N ILE A 2 1.61 -8.90 14.60
CA ILE A 2 2.23 -7.68 15.16
C ILE A 2 3.76 -7.80 15.17
N SER A 3 4.30 -8.96 15.55
CA SER A 3 5.75 -9.24 15.51
C SER A 3 6.37 -9.10 14.12
N TYR A 4 5.74 -9.68 13.09
CA TYR A 4 6.21 -9.62 11.71
C TYR A 4 6.24 -8.19 11.16
N LEU A 5 5.20 -7.39 11.40
CA LEU A 5 5.17 -5.99 10.94
C LEU A 5 6.21 -5.13 11.68
N GLN A 6 6.44 -5.39 12.97
CA GLN A 6 7.48 -4.72 13.74
C GLN A 6 8.88 -5.08 13.22
N GLU A 7 9.16 -6.37 13.00
CA GLU A 7 10.43 -6.85 12.43
C GLU A 7 10.67 -6.29 11.02
N TYR A 8 9.65 -6.31 10.16
CA TYR A 8 9.72 -5.72 8.82
C TYR A 8 10.04 -4.22 8.89
N THR A 9 9.36 -3.49 9.77
CA THR A 9 9.57 -2.05 9.96
C THR A 9 11.01 -1.75 10.42
N GLN A 10 11.51 -2.51 11.40
CA GLN A 10 12.89 -2.38 11.87
C GLN A 10 13.89 -2.70 10.77
N ALA A 11 13.69 -3.79 10.02
CA ALA A 11 14.57 -4.21 8.95
C ALA A 11 14.63 -3.16 7.82
N LYS A 12 13.49 -2.61 7.38
CA LYS A 12 13.43 -1.56 6.35
C LYS A 12 14.06 -0.25 6.83
N THR A 13 13.83 0.13 8.08
CA THR A 13 14.45 1.33 8.67
C THR A 13 15.97 1.18 8.72
N LEU A 14 16.49 0.01 9.13
CA LEU A 14 17.92 -0.23 9.21
C LEU A 14 18.57 -0.27 7.82
N ALA A 15 17.93 -0.91 6.85
CA ALA A 15 18.42 -0.97 5.48
C ALA A 15 18.49 0.42 4.84
N GLU A 16 17.48 1.26 5.03
CA GLU A 16 17.47 2.63 4.53
C GLU A 16 18.59 3.49 5.15
N LYS A 17 18.79 3.39 6.47
CA LYS A 17 19.88 4.10 7.16
C LYS A 17 21.25 3.71 6.61
N GLU A 18 21.50 2.42 6.40
CA GLU A 18 22.80 1.95 5.92
C GLU A 18 23.07 2.36 4.47
N VAL A 19 22.07 2.30 3.58
CA VAL A 19 22.26 2.68 2.17
C VAL A 19 22.53 4.19 2.03
N LEU A 20 21.83 5.02 2.81
CA LEU A 20 22.06 6.47 2.84
C LEU A 20 23.45 6.81 3.42
N ARG A 21 23.87 6.12 4.49
CA ARG A 21 25.21 6.28 5.06
C ARG A 21 26.30 5.92 4.05
N PHE A 22 26.09 4.83 3.31
CA PHE A 22 27.02 4.40 2.26
C PHE A 22 27.21 5.49 1.19
N GLY A 23 26.12 6.10 0.72
CA GLY A 23 26.17 7.19 -0.26
C GLY A 23 26.90 8.45 0.24
N ASN A 24 26.81 8.75 1.54
CA ASN A 24 27.36 9.98 2.11
C ASN A 24 28.83 9.85 2.58
N GLU A 25 29.23 8.71 3.14
CA GLU A 25 30.49 8.60 3.91
C GLU A 25 31.53 7.65 3.29
N LYS A 26 31.11 6.58 2.60
CA LYS A 26 32.02 5.44 2.34
C LYS A 26 32.73 5.46 0.99
N ASN A 27 32.34 6.36 0.08
CA ASN A 27 32.84 6.38 -1.30
C ASN A 27 33.28 7.77 -1.78
N GLY A 28 33.42 8.76 -0.88
CA GLY A 28 33.78 10.13 -1.27
C GLY A 28 32.79 10.79 -2.24
N GLY A 29 31.53 10.35 -2.27
CA GLY A 29 30.51 10.86 -3.19
C GLY A 29 30.51 10.25 -4.60
N LEU A 30 31.17 9.10 -4.82
CA LEU A 30 31.21 8.41 -6.14
C LEU A 30 29.82 8.05 -6.70
N MET A 31 28.80 7.92 -5.86
CA MET A 31 27.43 7.58 -6.27
C MET A 31 26.41 8.33 -5.41
N GLU A 32 25.50 9.05 -6.04
CA GLU A 32 24.34 9.64 -5.36
C GLU A 32 23.34 8.54 -5.01
N VAL A 33 22.97 8.47 -3.73
CA VAL A 33 21.96 7.52 -3.23
C VAL A 33 20.72 8.30 -2.82
N VAL A 34 19.57 7.87 -3.34
CA VAL A 34 18.25 8.39 -2.98
C VAL A 34 17.38 7.23 -2.57
N THR A 35 16.58 7.42 -1.52
CA THR A 35 15.60 6.43 -1.05
C THR A 35 14.19 6.97 -1.23
N LEU A 36 13.27 6.08 -1.55
CA LEU A 36 11.84 6.38 -1.66
C LEU A 36 11.09 5.50 -0.67
N GLY A 37 10.49 6.13 0.34
CA GLY A 37 9.56 5.45 1.23
C GLY A 37 8.23 5.23 0.50
N CYS A 38 7.90 3.98 0.21
CA CYS A 38 6.62 3.62 -0.42
C CYS A 38 5.58 3.26 0.65
N GLY A 39 4.36 3.76 0.47
CA GLY A 39 3.17 3.30 1.19
C GLY A 39 2.68 1.95 0.68
N LEU A 40 1.41 1.63 0.96
CA LEU A 40 0.77 0.44 0.40
C LEU A 40 0.63 0.59 -1.13
N VAL A 41 1.15 -0.38 -1.88
CA VAL A 41 1.17 -0.36 -3.36
C VAL A 41 0.20 -1.41 -3.91
N GLY A 42 -0.70 -0.99 -4.79
CA GLY A 42 -1.69 -1.85 -5.43
C GLY A 42 -1.67 -1.65 -6.93
N GLU A 43 -1.80 -2.73 -7.68
CA GLU A 43 -1.86 -2.75 -9.15
C GLU A 43 -2.37 -4.12 -9.61
N GLU A 44 -2.71 -4.26 -10.89
CA GLU A 44 -2.86 -5.56 -11.53
C GLU A 44 -1.51 -6.28 -11.60
N ALA A 45 -1.37 -7.38 -10.86
CA ALA A 45 -0.13 -8.15 -10.87
C ALA A 45 -0.02 -9.04 -12.12
N HIS A 46 1.21 -9.13 -12.66
CA HIS A 46 1.61 -10.15 -13.66
C HIS A 46 2.04 -11.48 -13.02
N LEU A 47 1.93 -11.61 -11.70
CA LEU A 47 2.29 -12.81 -10.95
C LEU A 47 1.18 -13.88 -11.06
N SER A 48 1.49 -15.12 -10.70
CA SER A 48 0.48 -16.21 -10.65
C SER A 48 -0.23 -16.31 -9.29
N TRP A 49 -0.08 -15.30 -8.43
CA TRP A 49 -0.72 -15.20 -7.12
C TRP A 49 -1.02 -13.75 -6.80
N THR A 50 -1.98 -13.52 -5.91
CA THR A 50 -2.32 -12.18 -5.43
C THR A 50 -1.24 -11.65 -4.48
N PRO A 51 -0.59 -10.52 -4.78
CA PRO A 51 0.38 -9.91 -3.88
C PRO A 51 -0.27 -9.58 -2.53
N SER A 52 0.48 -9.71 -1.43
CA SER A 52 -0.04 -9.41 -0.10
C SER A 52 -0.57 -7.98 0.04
N SER A 53 -0.04 -7.02 -0.73
CA SER A 53 -0.56 -5.65 -0.73
C SER A 53 -1.94 -5.53 -1.40
N VAL A 54 -2.18 -6.28 -2.48
CA VAL A 54 -3.51 -6.40 -3.11
C VAL A 54 -4.47 -7.10 -2.17
N ALA A 55 -4.03 -8.14 -1.46
CA ALA A 55 -4.82 -8.82 -0.43
C ALA A 55 -5.28 -7.83 0.67
N VAL A 56 -4.42 -6.89 1.07
CA VAL A 56 -4.82 -5.80 1.99
C VAL A 56 -5.89 -4.90 1.35
N PHE A 57 -5.74 -4.50 0.09
CA PHE A 57 -6.74 -3.68 -0.61
C PHE A 57 -8.11 -4.35 -0.78
N ILE A 58 -8.18 -5.68 -0.87
CA ILE A 58 -9.44 -6.43 -1.04
C ILE A 58 -9.93 -7.10 0.26
N SER A 59 -9.22 -6.93 1.37
CA SER A 59 -9.48 -7.62 2.64
C SER A 59 -10.91 -7.44 3.17
N GLN A 60 -11.49 -6.26 2.98
CA GLN A 60 -12.87 -5.92 3.32
C GLN A 60 -13.92 -6.62 2.45
N LEU A 61 -13.52 -7.19 1.31
CA LEU A 61 -14.36 -8.02 0.44
C LEU A 61 -14.22 -9.50 0.80
N THR A 62 -13.01 -9.94 1.11
CA THR A 62 -12.70 -11.35 1.44
C THR A 62 -12.94 -11.70 2.92
N ASN A 63 -13.26 -10.70 3.77
CA ASN A 63 -13.37 -10.84 5.22
C ASN A 63 -12.08 -11.36 5.90
N ASP A 64 -10.92 -11.04 5.33
CA ASP A 64 -9.64 -11.39 5.94
C ASP A 64 -9.33 -10.44 7.11
N ALA A 65 -9.73 -10.87 8.31
CA ALA A 65 -9.54 -10.15 9.57
C ALA A 65 -8.06 -9.86 9.90
N ASN A 66 -7.11 -10.59 9.30
CA ASN A 66 -5.69 -10.37 9.55
C ASN A 66 -5.17 -9.09 8.86
N SER A 67 -5.79 -8.69 7.76
CA SER A 67 -5.37 -7.53 6.96
C SER A 67 -6.10 -6.22 7.35
N TYR A 68 -7.06 -6.32 8.28
CA TYR A 68 -8.01 -5.27 8.66
C TYR A 68 -7.42 -4.02 9.31
N GLN A 69 -6.24 -4.13 9.94
CA GLN A 69 -5.65 -3.01 10.70
C GLN A 69 -5.19 -1.83 9.82
N VAL A 70 -5.25 -1.98 8.49
CA VAL A 70 -4.79 -1.04 7.47
C VAL A 70 -5.94 -0.56 6.54
N SER A 71 -7.10 -1.23 6.50
CA SER A 71 -8.21 -0.85 5.62
C SER A 71 -8.96 0.36 6.17
N ALA A 72 -8.84 1.50 5.48
CA ALA A 72 -9.58 2.70 5.78
C ALA A 72 -11.05 2.52 5.35
N ALA A 73 -11.99 2.94 6.20
CA ALA A 73 -13.42 3.04 5.86
C ALA A 73 -13.67 3.69 4.49
N GLU A 74 -12.77 4.54 4.01
CA GLU A 74 -12.80 5.15 2.67
C GLU A 74 -12.74 4.11 1.55
N ILE A 75 -11.90 3.08 1.67
CA ILE A 75 -11.81 1.98 0.71
C ILE A 75 -13.12 1.19 0.74
N ALA A 76 -13.66 0.89 1.94
CA ALA A 76 -14.89 0.11 2.10
C ALA A 76 -16.09 0.82 1.46
N ASN A 77 -16.19 2.13 1.72
CA ASN A 77 -17.18 3.00 1.12
C ASN A 77 -17.06 3.00 -0.42
N TYR A 78 -15.83 3.06 -0.95
CA TYR A 78 -15.62 3.01 -2.40
C TYR A 78 -16.16 1.72 -3.01
N TYR A 79 -15.85 0.55 -2.44
CA TYR A 79 -16.36 -0.71 -2.98
C TYR A 79 -17.86 -0.88 -2.80
N GLN A 80 -18.44 -0.44 -1.67
CA GLN A 80 -19.88 -0.52 -1.49
C GLN A 80 -20.63 0.26 -2.59
N GLN A 81 -20.10 1.42 -3.01
CA GLN A 81 -20.72 2.27 -4.02
C GLN A 81 -20.50 1.76 -5.45
N ASN A 82 -19.32 1.23 -5.77
CA ASN A 82 -18.93 0.90 -7.14
C ASN A 82 -19.04 -0.60 -7.47
N TYR A 83 -19.09 -1.46 -6.45
CA TYR A 83 -19.18 -2.91 -6.56
C TYR A 83 -20.21 -3.48 -5.57
N PRO A 84 -21.50 -3.14 -5.71
CA PRO A 84 -22.55 -3.57 -4.79
C PRO A 84 -22.71 -5.10 -4.72
N GLU A 85 -22.21 -5.84 -5.72
CA GLU A 85 -22.23 -7.30 -5.74
C GLU A 85 -21.44 -7.95 -4.59
N PHE A 86 -20.47 -7.25 -4.00
CA PHE A 86 -19.65 -7.81 -2.93
C PHE A 86 -20.29 -7.74 -1.54
N HIS A 87 -21.44 -7.07 -1.40
CA HIS A 87 -22.17 -6.98 -0.13
C HIS A 87 -21.27 -6.58 1.06
N VAL A 88 -20.46 -5.52 0.88
CA VAL A 88 -19.51 -5.03 1.89
C VAL A 88 -20.23 -4.84 3.22
N LYS A 89 -19.70 -5.48 4.27
CA LYS A 89 -20.34 -5.44 5.59
C LYS A 89 -20.27 -4.05 6.21
N PRO A 90 -21.33 -3.60 6.92
CA PRO A 90 -21.36 -2.29 7.57
C PRO A 90 -20.22 -2.06 8.57
N GLU A 91 -19.75 -3.13 9.24
CA GLU A 91 -18.62 -3.09 10.18
C GLU A 91 -17.32 -2.57 9.55
N HIS A 92 -17.14 -2.72 8.23
CA HIS A 92 -15.98 -2.21 7.50
C HIS A 92 -16.11 -0.73 7.09
N LEU A 93 -17.30 -0.16 7.17
CA LEU A 93 -17.56 1.26 6.83
C LEU A 93 -17.24 2.18 8.02
N GLU A 94 -17.03 1.61 9.20
CA GLU A 94 -16.69 2.32 10.43
C GLU A 94 -15.23 2.05 10.80
N GLY A 95 -14.43 3.10 10.94
CA GLY A 95 -13.02 2.96 11.31
C GLY A 95 -12.41 4.27 11.78
N PRO A 96 -11.30 4.22 12.53
CA PRO A 96 -10.61 5.42 12.94
C PRO A 96 -10.14 6.19 11.69
N LYS A 97 -10.54 7.45 11.58
CA LYS A 97 -9.97 8.37 10.59
C LYS A 97 -8.51 8.60 10.95
N ARG A 98 -7.62 7.84 10.33
CA ARG A 98 -6.18 8.00 10.45
C ARG A 98 -5.72 8.89 9.31
N ALA A 99 -5.44 10.16 9.60
CA ALA A 99 -4.71 11.00 8.68
C ALA A 99 -3.23 10.57 8.71
N ILE A 100 -2.86 9.58 7.91
CA ILE A 100 -1.45 9.36 7.56
C ILE A 100 -1.21 10.18 6.31
N GLU A 101 -0.92 11.47 6.48
CA GLU A 101 -0.44 12.30 5.38
C GLU A 101 1.00 11.89 5.09
N TRP A 102 1.18 10.90 4.22
CA TRP A 102 2.50 10.61 3.67
C TRP A 102 2.89 11.80 2.79
N GLY A 103 3.81 12.63 3.29
CA GLY A 103 4.23 13.85 2.61
C GLY A 103 4.97 13.57 1.30
N SER A 104 4.23 13.45 0.19
CA SER A 104 4.79 13.42 -1.16
C SER A 104 5.20 14.81 -1.67
N THR A 105 5.02 15.85 -0.84
CA THR A 105 5.30 17.26 -1.14
C THR A 105 6.69 17.45 -1.73
N LYS A 106 7.71 16.79 -1.18
CA LYS A 106 9.09 16.88 -1.70
C LYS A 106 9.24 16.35 -3.13
N LEU A 107 8.50 15.30 -3.51
CA LEU A 107 8.50 14.79 -4.87
C LEU A 107 7.74 15.74 -5.80
N ASN A 108 6.59 16.23 -5.36
CA ASN A 108 5.77 17.16 -6.14
C ASN A 108 6.52 18.48 -6.40
N GLU A 109 7.24 19.02 -5.41
CA GLU A 109 8.14 20.18 -5.54
C GLU A 109 9.27 19.94 -6.56
N ARG A 110 9.66 18.68 -6.78
CA ARG A 110 10.66 18.26 -7.77
C ARG A 110 10.04 17.93 -9.13
N GLY A 111 8.75 18.18 -9.32
CA GLY A 111 8.03 17.97 -10.58
C GLY A 111 7.44 16.57 -10.77
N PHE A 112 7.43 15.73 -9.74
CA PHE A 112 6.72 14.44 -9.80
C PHE A 112 5.20 14.67 -9.85
N VAL A 113 4.52 13.90 -10.70
CA VAL A 113 3.06 13.93 -10.81
C VAL A 113 2.55 12.49 -10.77
N TYR A 114 1.68 12.20 -9.80
CA TYR A 114 0.97 10.93 -9.74
C TYR A 114 0.04 10.80 -10.96
N LYS A 115 0.21 9.70 -11.71
CA LYS A 115 -0.64 9.39 -12.86
C LYS A 115 -1.90 8.61 -12.47
N HIS A 116 -1.81 7.85 -11.39
CA HIS A 116 -2.87 6.99 -10.89
C HIS A 116 -3.42 7.56 -9.60
N ASP A 117 -4.73 7.75 -9.55
CA ASP A 117 -5.42 8.05 -8.31
C ASP A 117 -5.77 6.77 -7.54
N ILE A 118 -6.25 6.94 -6.31
CA ILE A 118 -6.60 5.81 -5.45
C ILE A 118 -7.71 4.93 -6.05
N LYS A 119 -8.67 5.48 -6.80
CA LYS A 119 -9.78 4.72 -7.38
C LYS A 119 -9.26 3.77 -8.47
N MET A 120 -8.37 4.27 -9.33
CA MET A 120 -7.71 3.44 -10.34
C MET A 120 -6.94 2.28 -9.71
N ILE A 121 -6.20 2.55 -8.62
CA ILE A 121 -5.46 1.52 -7.87
C ILE A 121 -6.41 0.46 -7.30
N LEU A 122 -7.54 0.90 -6.71
CA LEU A 122 -8.54 -0.02 -6.15
C LEU A 122 -9.18 -0.88 -7.24
N ASP A 123 -9.54 -0.30 -8.38
CA ASP A 123 -10.11 -1.04 -9.52
C ASP A 123 -9.11 -2.07 -10.08
N ASP A 124 -7.83 -1.71 -10.18
CA ASP A 124 -6.78 -2.61 -10.65
C ASP A 124 -6.53 -3.76 -9.66
N CYS A 125 -6.67 -3.51 -8.35
CA CYS A 125 -6.64 -4.57 -7.33
C CYS A 125 -7.81 -5.56 -7.50
N ILE A 126 -9.02 -5.08 -7.83
CA ILE A 126 -10.17 -5.95 -8.12
C ILE A 126 -9.91 -6.80 -9.36
N LYS A 127 -9.36 -6.21 -10.44
CA LYS A 127 -8.97 -6.96 -11.65
C LYS A 127 -7.96 -8.05 -11.32
N CYS A 128 -6.94 -7.71 -10.52
CA CYS A 128 -5.94 -8.66 -10.05
C CYS A 128 -6.59 -9.83 -9.32
N ALA A 129 -7.42 -9.55 -8.31
CA ALA A 129 -8.02 -10.56 -7.47
C ALA A 129 -8.97 -11.49 -8.24
N ARG A 130 -9.80 -10.94 -9.15
CA ARG A 130 -10.67 -11.73 -10.04
C ARG A 130 -9.86 -12.65 -10.95
N LYS A 131 -8.75 -12.16 -11.50
CA LYS A 131 -7.85 -12.94 -12.37
C LYS A 131 -7.22 -14.12 -11.62
N MET A 132 -6.97 -13.98 -10.32
CA MET A 132 -6.42 -15.04 -9.47
C MET A 132 -7.50 -15.96 -8.86
N GLY A 133 -8.79 -15.62 -8.99
CA GLY A 133 -9.90 -16.39 -8.41
C GLY A 133 -10.12 -16.14 -6.92
N ASP A 134 -9.62 -15.03 -6.38
CA ASP A 134 -9.79 -14.64 -4.98
C ASP A 134 -11.09 -13.85 -4.73
N LEU A 135 -11.80 -13.47 -5.80
CA LEU A 135 -13.11 -12.77 -5.81
C LEU A 135 -14.07 -13.40 -6.82
#